data_AF-A0A929F2M5-F1
#
_entry.id   AF-A0A929F2M5-F1
#
_cell.length_a   1.000
_cell.length_b   1.000
_cell.length_c   1.000
_cell.angle_alpha   90.00
_cell.angle_beta   90.00
_cell.angle_gamma   90.00
#
_symmetry.space_group_name_H-M   'P 1'
#
loop_
_entity.id
_entity.type
_entity.pdbx_description
1 polymer ?
#
loop_
_entity_poly.entity_id
_entity_poly.type
_entity_poly.pdbx_seq_one_letter_code
_entity_poly.pdbx_strand_id
1 'polypeptide(L)'
;PMGARLLSQWIKQPLLLPKPIEERYEAIDELIKNSDCHNRLRSQFKYIRDLERLLSRITCGVCSARDLTAIKESLKIIPELKDNISTLRSPLIMKQQQELFELRDLVSLIERSLVDQPPFSIKGGGLIKKGYHLELDEIRDIALNGKQWIANFQN
;
A
#
# COMPACT_ATOMS: atom_id res chain seq x y z
N PRO A 1 -4.50 0.01 14.55
CA PRO A 1 -4.81 0.38 13.14
C PRO A 1 -5.65 -0.72 12.47
N MET A 2 -6.40 -0.38 11.41
CA MET A 2 -7.50 -1.15 10.75
C MET A 2 -7.96 -2.47 11.41
N GLY A 3 -7.15 -3.53 11.44
CA GLY A 3 -7.48 -4.79 12.13
C GLY A 3 -7.84 -4.64 13.62
N ALA A 4 -7.22 -3.73 14.36
CA ALA A 4 -7.60 -3.43 15.74
C ALA A 4 -8.99 -2.77 15.85
N ARG A 5 -9.37 -1.94 14.87
CA ARG A 5 -10.73 -1.37 14.81
C ARG A 5 -11.75 -2.45 14.49
N LEU A 6 -11.43 -3.32 13.54
CA LEU A 6 -12.26 -4.48 13.18
C LEU A 6 -12.47 -5.41 14.38
N LEU A 7 -11.41 -5.73 15.12
CA LEU A 7 -11.52 -6.56 16.34
C LEU A 7 -12.39 -5.88 17.41
N SER A 8 -12.18 -4.59 17.66
CA SER A 8 -13.03 -3.83 18.59
C SER A 8 -14.50 -3.82 18.17
N GLN A 9 -14.77 -3.72 16.87
CA GLN A 9 -16.11 -3.83 16.32
C GLN A 9 -16.70 -5.22 16.56
N TRP A 10 -15.96 -6.30 16.29
CA TRP A 10 -16.44 -7.67 16.51
C TRP A 10 -16.78 -7.96 17.98
N ILE A 11 -16.02 -7.39 18.92
CA ILE A 11 -16.32 -7.51 20.35
C ILE A 11 -17.63 -6.80 20.71
N LYS A 12 -17.88 -5.62 20.12
CA LYS A 12 -19.09 -4.83 20.36
C LYS A 12 -20.32 -5.37 19.62
N GLN A 13 -20.11 -6.08 18.53
CA GLN A 13 -21.15 -6.58 17.63
C GLN A 13 -20.91 -8.07 17.38
N PRO A 14 -21.25 -8.93 18.36
CA PRO A 14 -21.08 -10.37 18.22
C PRO A 14 -21.97 -10.91 17.09
N LEU A 15 -21.48 -11.95 16.43
CA LEU A 15 -22.24 -12.67 15.42
C LEU A 15 -23.37 -13.46 16.09
N LEU A 16 -24.50 -13.57 15.40
CA LEU A 16 -25.67 -14.32 15.88
C LEU A 16 -25.86 -15.65 15.14
N LEU A 17 -25.28 -15.77 13.94
CA LEU A 17 -25.39 -16.96 13.11
C LEU A 17 -24.24 -17.92 13.43
N PRO A 18 -24.52 -19.23 13.63
CA PRO A 18 -23.47 -20.22 13.92
C PRO A 18 -22.43 -20.32 12.80
N LYS A 19 -22.86 -20.33 11.54
CA LYS A 19 -21.96 -20.60 10.41
C LYS A 19 -20.77 -19.63 10.30
N PRO A 20 -20.94 -18.29 10.34
CA PRO A 20 -19.81 -17.36 10.35
C PRO A 20 -18.92 -17.45 11.60
N ILE A 21 -19.45 -17.96 12.72
CA ILE A 21 -18.67 -18.19 13.94
C ILE A 21 -17.75 -19.41 13.74
N GLU A 22 -18.31 -20.51 13.23
CA GLU A 22 -17.56 -21.72 12.90
C GLU A 22 -16.43 -21.43 11.90
N GLU A 23 -16.71 -20.68 10.84
CA GLU A 23 -15.70 -20.29 9.84
C GLU A 23 -14.53 -19.49 10.45
N ARG A 24 -14.80 -18.65 11.46
CA ARG A 24 -13.75 -17.94 12.21
C ARG A 24 -12.95 -18.91 13.07
N TYR A 25 -13.60 -19.85 13.76
CA TYR A 25 -12.90 -20.84 14.57
C TYR A 25 -12.02 -21.76 13.73
N GLU A 26 -12.51 -22.22 12.58
CA GLU A 26 -11.72 -23.04 11.64
C GLU A 26 -10.46 -22.30 11.16
N ALA A 27 -10.59 -21.02 10.80
CA ALA A 27 -9.45 -20.20 10.39
C ALA A 27 -8.43 -19.99 11.52
N ILE A 28 -8.90 -19.76 12.76
CA ILE A 28 -8.04 -19.61 13.92
C ILE A 28 -7.29 -20.92 14.22
N ASP A 29 -8.00 -22.04 14.26
CA ASP A 29 -7.42 -23.37 14.54
C ASP A 29 -6.37 -23.74 13.49
N GLU A 30 -6.65 -23.48 12.21
CA GLU A 30 -5.69 -23.69 11.13
C GLU A 30 -4.43 -22.83 11.29
N LEU A 31 -4.57 -21.54 11.62
CA LEU A 31 -3.43 -20.64 11.84
C LEU A 31 -2.60 -21.03 13.08
N ILE A 32 -3.25 -21.54 14.13
CA ILE A 32 -2.55 -22.04 15.33
C ILE A 32 -1.74 -23.30 15.00
N LYS A 33 -2.32 -24.23 14.23
CA LYS A 33 -1.65 -25.44 13.76
C LYS A 33 -0.49 -25.14 12.80
N ASN A 34 -0.56 -24.05 12.06
CA ASN A 34 0.47 -23.58 11.14
C ASN A 34 1.24 -22.37 11.72
N SER A 35 1.91 -22.57 12.87
CA SER A 35 2.57 -21.51 13.65
C SER A 35 3.60 -20.70 12.85
N ASP A 36 4.37 -21.34 11.99
CA ASP A 36 5.35 -20.65 11.13
C ASP A 36 4.67 -19.70 10.15
N CYS A 37 3.59 -20.15 9.49
CA CYS A 37 2.79 -19.30 8.60
C CYS A 37 2.20 -18.12 9.39
N HIS A 38 1.60 -18.38 10.55
CA HIS A 38 1.03 -17.35 11.40
C HIS A 38 2.09 -16.29 11.80
N ASN A 39 3.30 -16.70 12.16
CA ASN A 39 4.38 -15.78 12.51
C ASN A 39 4.87 -14.94 11.31
N ARG A 40 4.96 -15.53 10.11
CA ARG A 40 5.27 -14.80 8.87
C ARG A 40 4.22 -13.75 8.57
N LEU A 41 2.93 -14.12 8.61
CA LEU A 41 1.82 -13.20 8.39
C LEU A 41 1.87 -12.03 9.38
N ARG A 42 2.05 -12.30 10.69
CA ARG A 42 2.20 -11.25 11.71
C ARG A 42 3.35 -10.29 11.41
N SER A 43 4.44 -10.80 10.85
CA SER A 43 5.60 -9.98 10.50
C SER A 43 5.31 -9.11 9.27
N GLN A 44 4.70 -9.67 8.23
CA GLN A 44 4.29 -8.95 7.02
C GLN A 44 3.25 -7.86 7.30
N PHE A 45 2.23 -8.15 8.12
CA PHE A 45 1.18 -7.18 8.46
C PHE A 45 1.71 -5.92 9.18
N LYS A 46 2.90 -5.95 9.79
CA LYS A 46 3.52 -4.75 10.39
C LYS A 46 3.90 -3.69 9.35
N TYR A 47 4.18 -4.12 8.12
CA TYR A 47 4.60 -3.24 7.04
C TYR A 47 3.41 -2.69 6.24
N ILE A 48 2.23 -3.32 6.36
CA ILE A 48 0.99 -2.85 5.77
C ILE A 48 0.48 -1.66 6.59
N ARG A 49 0.39 -0.49 5.94
CA ARG A 49 -0.16 0.72 6.54
C ARG A 49 -1.68 0.65 6.63
N ASP A 50 -2.28 1.60 7.33
CA ASP A 50 -3.73 1.68 7.50
C ASP A 50 -4.41 2.09 6.18
N LEU A 51 -4.59 1.10 5.28
CA LEU A 51 -5.06 1.31 3.92
C LEU A 51 -6.45 1.94 3.88
N GLU A 52 -7.36 1.55 4.76
CA GLU A 52 -8.69 2.18 4.89
C GLU A 52 -8.57 3.69 5.04
N ARG A 53 -7.72 4.16 5.97
CA ARG A 53 -7.56 5.59 6.23
C ARG A 53 -6.86 6.30 5.07
N LEU A 54 -5.88 5.65 4.42
CA LEU A 54 -5.20 6.22 3.25
C LEU A 54 -6.18 6.37 2.07
N LEU A 55 -7.04 5.38 1.84
CA LEU A 55 -8.10 5.43 0.83
C LEU A 55 -9.11 6.54 1.13
N SER A 56 -9.55 6.71 2.38
CA SER A 56 -10.43 7.83 2.75
C SER A 56 -9.82 9.20 2.44
N ARG A 57 -8.50 9.35 2.61
CA ARG A 57 -7.81 10.61 2.25
C ARG A 57 -7.78 10.86 0.74
N ILE A 58 -7.63 9.79 -0.05
CA ILE A 58 -7.69 9.87 -1.51
C ILE A 58 -9.09 10.31 -1.95
N THR A 59 -10.14 9.66 -1.44
CA THR A 59 -11.52 9.99 -1.80
C THR A 59 -11.89 11.42 -1.42
N CYS A 60 -11.32 11.94 -0.33
CA CYS A 60 -11.53 13.33 0.10
C CYS A 60 -10.61 14.36 -0.59
N GLY A 61 -9.73 13.95 -1.52
CA GLY A 61 -8.82 14.86 -2.23
C GLY A 61 -7.69 15.46 -1.37
N VAL A 62 -7.47 14.95 -0.16
CA VAL A 62 -6.46 15.44 0.80
C VAL A 62 -5.26 14.49 0.94
N CYS A 63 -5.08 13.61 -0.05
CA CYS A 63 -3.95 12.70 -0.10
C CYS A 63 -2.66 13.44 -0.44
N SER A 64 -1.56 13.00 0.18
CA SER A 64 -0.20 13.44 -0.11
C SER A 64 0.54 12.35 -0.88
N ALA A 65 1.64 12.72 -1.51
CA ALA A 65 2.53 11.75 -2.16
C ALA A 65 3.11 10.69 -1.21
N ARG A 66 3.27 11.03 0.07
CA ARG A 66 3.67 10.09 1.11
C ARG A 66 2.59 9.05 1.37
N ASP A 67 1.31 9.43 1.25
CA ASP A 67 0.20 8.48 1.35
C ASP A 67 0.21 7.51 0.17
N LEU A 68 0.44 8.01 -1.06
CA LEU A 68 0.57 7.16 -2.25
C LEU A 68 1.75 6.20 -2.14
N THR A 69 2.88 6.68 -1.63
CA THR A 69 4.06 5.83 -1.37
C THR A 69 3.75 4.77 -0.31
N ALA A 70 3.06 5.14 0.77
CA ALA A 70 2.62 4.21 1.81
C ALA A 70 1.66 3.12 1.27
N ILE A 71 0.76 3.48 0.36
CA ILE A 71 -0.11 2.53 -0.34
C ILE A 71 0.74 1.58 -1.19
N LYS A 72 1.63 2.11 -2.03
CA LYS A 72 2.54 1.30 -2.86
C LYS A 72 3.32 0.29 -2.01
N GLU A 73 3.99 0.73 -0.94
CA GLU A 73 4.76 -0.17 -0.07
C GLU A 73 3.87 -1.23 0.60
N SER A 74 2.64 -0.88 0.98
CA SER A 74 1.67 -1.85 1.52
C SER A 74 1.25 -2.89 0.47
N LEU A 75 1.03 -2.45 -0.77
CA LEU A 75 0.63 -3.32 -1.89
C LEU A 75 1.75 -4.24 -2.37
N LYS A 76 3.03 -3.85 -2.22
CA LYS A 76 4.19 -4.70 -2.55
C LYS A 76 4.27 -5.97 -1.72
N ILE A 77 3.64 -6.00 -0.55
CA ILE A 77 3.63 -7.16 0.37
C ILE A 77 2.61 -8.23 -0.07
N ILE A 78 1.59 -7.82 -0.84
CA ILE A 78 0.44 -8.67 -1.15
C ILE A 78 0.81 -9.97 -1.89
N PRO A 79 1.71 -9.99 -2.89
CA PRO A 79 2.12 -11.24 -3.55
C PRO A 79 2.68 -12.27 -2.57
N GLU A 80 3.64 -11.87 -1.72
CA GLU A 80 4.24 -12.76 -0.72
C GLU A 80 3.21 -13.18 0.35
N LEU A 81 2.27 -12.30 0.70
CA LEU A 81 1.17 -12.65 1.62
C LEU A 81 0.27 -13.73 1.02
N LYS A 82 -0.06 -13.64 -0.27
CA LYS A 82 -0.84 -14.65 -0.99
C LYS A 82 -0.12 -16.00 -1.02
N ASP A 83 1.18 -15.99 -1.26
CA ASP A 83 1.98 -17.22 -1.26
C ASP A 83 1.98 -17.88 0.12
N ASN A 84 2.15 -17.09 1.19
CA ASN A 84 2.14 -17.61 2.56
C ASN A 84 0.80 -18.24 2.96
N ILE A 85 -0.33 -17.71 2.50
CA ILE A 85 -1.66 -18.28 2.80
C ILE A 85 -2.12 -19.35 1.80
N SER A 86 -1.35 -19.61 0.74
CA SER A 86 -1.79 -20.44 -0.39
C SER A 86 -2.07 -21.90 -0.04
N THR A 87 -1.44 -22.42 1.01
CA THR A 87 -1.61 -23.79 1.49
C THR A 87 -2.73 -23.92 2.51
N LEU A 88 -3.27 -22.81 3.00
CA LEU A 88 -4.37 -22.79 3.95
C LEU A 88 -5.69 -23.12 3.23
N ARG A 89 -6.62 -23.75 3.96
CA ARG A 89 -7.82 -24.40 3.42
C ARG A 89 -9.09 -24.07 4.20
N SER A 90 -9.01 -23.34 5.32
CA SER A 90 -10.21 -22.88 6.00
C SER A 90 -11.07 -22.00 5.05
N PRO A 91 -12.40 -22.15 5.05
CA PRO A 91 -13.28 -21.46 4.11
C PRO A 91 -13.10 -19.94 4.12
N LEU A 92 -12.92 -19.36 5.32
CA LEU A 92 -12.71 -17.92 5.48
C LEU A 92 -11.41 -17.45 4.83
N ILE A 93 -10.30 -18.18 5.01
CA ILE A 93 -9.00 -17.80 4.43
C ILE A 93 -9.03 -18.00 2.92
N MET A 94 -9.59 -19.11 2.42
CA MET A 94 -9.73 -19.35 0.98
C MET A 94 -10.54 -18.24 0.30
N LYS A 95 -11.63 -17.79 0.92
CA LYS A 95 -12.41 -16.65 0.42
C LYS A 95 -11.55 -15.38 0.36
N GLN A 96 -10.81 -15.07 1.43
CA GLN A 96 -9.93 -13.90 1.45
C GLN A 96 -8.81 -13.98 0.41
N GLN A 97 -8.26 -15.17 0.16
CA GLN A 97 -7.25 -15.39 -0.87
C GLN A 97 -7.79 -15.07 -2.28
N GLN A 98 -9.04 -15.41 -2.56
CA GLN A 98 -9.70 -15.11 -3.85
C GLN A 98 -9.99 -13.61 -4.03
N GLU A 99 -10.34 -12.92 -2.95
CA GLU A 99 -10.60 -11.48 -2.95
C GLU A 99 -9.31 -10.64 -2.92
N LEU A 100 -8.15 -11.27 -2.67
CA LEU A 100 -6.87 -10.59 -2.59
C LEU A 100 -6.21 -10.44 -3.98
N PHE A 101 -6.27 -9.21 -4.51
CA PHE A 101 -5.70 -8.87 -5.82
C PHE A 101 -4.28 -8.33 -5.73
N GLU A 102 -3.44 -8.76 -6.68
CA GLU A 102 -2.11 -8.21 -6.86
C GLU A 102 -2.16 -7.00 -7.78
N LEU A 103 -2.11 -5.81 -7.20
CA LEU A 103 -2.17 -4.55 -7.94
C LEU A 103 -0.81 -4.13 -8.50
N ARG A 104 -0.14 -5.04 -9.24
CA ARG A 104 1.23 -4.86 -9.75
C ARG A 104 1.37 -3.62 -10.64
N ASP A 105 0.37 -3.34 -11.47
CA ASP A 105 0.36 -2.17 -12.36
C ASP A 105 0.30 -0.86 -11.57
N LEU A 106 -0.50 -0.81 -10.50
CA LEU A 106 -0.61 0.35 -9.62
C LEU A 106 0.70 0.56 -8.85
N VAL A 107 1.29 -0.51 -8.33
CA VAL A 107 2.61 -0.47 -7.67
C VAL A 107 3.64 0.12 -8.63
N SER A 108 3.72 -0.42 -9.84
CA SER A 108 4.66 0.01 -10.88
C SER A 108 4.44 1.46 -11.29
N LEU A 109 3.17 1.89 -11.41
CA LEU A 109 2.80 3.27 -11.72
C LEU A 109 3.31 4.24 -10.66
N ILE A 110 3.09 3.94 -9.37
CA ILE A 110 3.54 4.82 -8.28
C ILE A 110 5.08 4.80 -8.20
N GLU A 111 5.70 3.64 -8.37
CA GLU A 111 7.16 3.47 -8.28
C GLU A 111 7.92 4.22 -9.37
N ARG A 112 7.40 4.23 -10.61
CA ARG A 112 8.01 4.97 -11.73
C ARG A 112 7.70 6.47 -11.72
N SER A 113 6.59 6.88 -11.11
CA SER A 113 6.13 8.28 -11.13
C SER A 113 6.65 9.11 -9.98
N LEU A 114 6.71 8.57 -8.75
CA LEU A 114 7.04 9.35 -7.55
C LEU A 114 8.46 9.06 -7.06
N VAL A 115 9.14 10.09 -6.55
CA VAL A 115 10.42 9.93 -5.84
C VAL A 115 10.23 9.08 -4.57
N ASP A 116 11.27 8.34 -4.17
CA ASP A 116 11.14 7.37 -3.07
C ASP A 116 10.88 8.02 -1.70
N GLN A 117 11.37 9.25 -1.52
CA GLN A 117 11.14 10.07 -0.33
C GLN A 117 10.47 11.38 -0.73
N PRO A 118 9.14 11.38 -0.97
CA PRO A 118 8.47 12.57 -1.45
C PRO A 118 8.44 13.67 -0.38
N PRO A 119 8.55 14.93 -0.81
CA PRO A 119 8.48 16.08 0.10
C PRO A 119 7.11 16.15 0.78
N PHE A 120 7.07 16.85 1.91
CA PHE A 120 5.84 16.97 2.70
C PHE A 120 4.73 17.75 1.96
N SER A 121 5.12 18.74 1.15
CA SER A 121 4.20 19.61 0.42
C SER A 121 4.37 19.45 -1.08
N ILE A 122 3.24 19.38 -1.79
CA ILE A 122 3.19 19.39 -3.25
C ILE A 122 3.72 20.72 -3.80
N LYS A 123 3.57 21.83 -3.05
CA LYS A 123 3.98 23.18 -3.47
C LYS A 123 5.50 23.33 -3.64
N GLY A 124 6.29 22.48 -2.99
CA GLY A 124 7.75 22.53 -3.07
C GLY A 124 8.33 21.88 -4.34
N GLY A 125 7.51 21.28 -5.20
CA GLY A 125 7.99 20.52 -6.35
C GLY A 125 8.75 19.25 -5.93
N GLY A 126 9.62 18.74 -6.80
CA GLY A 126 10.47 17.58 -6.50
C GLY A 126 9.75 16.24 -6.29
N LEU A 127 8.48 16.16 -6.68
CA LEU A 127 7.64 14.99 -6.44
C LEU A 127 7.82 13.89 -7.50
N ILE A 128 7.76 14.29 -8.77
CA ILE A 128 7.78 13.37 -9.90
C ILE A 128 9.22 12.99 -10.24
N LYS A 129 9.51 11.69 -10.43
CA LYS A 129 10.84 11.19 -10.82
C LYS A 129 11.27 11.76 -12.18
N LYS A 130 12.57 12.00 -12.33
CA LYS A 130 13.18 12.32 -13.62
C LYS A 130 13.00 11.14 -14.57
N GLY A 131 12.69 11.40 -15.83
CA GLY A 131 12.41 10.42 -16.87
C GLY A 131 10.95 9.97 -16.94
N TYR A 132 10.09 10.39 -16.00
CA TYR A 132 8.66 10.02 -16.04
C TYR A 132 7.86 10.87 -17.02
N HIS A 133 8.18 12.16 -17.14
CA HIS A 133 7.48 13.09 -18.02
C HIS A 133 8.49 14.06 -18.66
N LEU A 134 8.79 13.83 -19.94
CA LEU A 134 9.88 14.53 -20.65
C LEU A 134 9.72 16.05 -20.63
N GLU A 135 8.54 16.56 -20.93
CA GLU A 135 8.26 18.00 -20.91
C GLU A 135 8.45 18.61 -19.50
N LEU A 136 8.14 17.85 -18.44
CA LEU A 136 8.35 18.32 -17.06
C LEU A 136 9.84 18.36 -16.74
N ASP A 137 10.61 17.42 -17.26
CA ASP A 137 12.05 17.39 -17.09
C ASP A 137 12.75 18.50 -17.87
N GLU A 138 12.29 18.82 -19.08
CA GLU A 138 12.75 19.97 -19.86
C GLU A 138 12.50 21.28 -19.11
N ILE A 139 11.28 21.48 -18.57
CA ILE A 139 10.94 22.67 -17.77
C ILE A 139 11.85 22.77 -16.53
N ARG A 140 12.13 21.64 -15.86
CA ARG A 140 13.05 21.61 -14.71
C ARG A 140 14.47 21.95 -15.11
N ASP A 141 14.95 21.44 -16.24
CA ASP A 141 16.30 21.70 -16.73
C ASP A 141 16.48 23.18 -17.07
N ILE A 142 15.53 23.79 -17.78
CA ILE A 142 15.51 25.23 -18.07
C ILE A 142 15.52 26.05 -16.77
N ALA A 143 14.71 25.68 -15.77
CA ALA A 143 14.63 26.41 -14.51
C ALA A 143 15.94 26.35 -13.69
N LEU A 144 16.66 25.22 -13.74
CA LEU A 144 17.91 25.01 -12.99
C LEU A 144 19.12 25.59 -13.74
N ASN A 145 19.21 25.34 -15.05
CA ASN A 145 20.36 25.67 -15.88
C ASN A 145 20.20 27.00 -16.63
N GLY A 146 19.05 27.67 -16.56
CA GLY A 146 18.79 28.92 -17.31
C GLY A 146 19.82 30.04 -17.04
N LYS A 147 20.34 30.14 -15.81
CA LYS A 147 21.45 31.09 -15.50
C LYS A 147 22.75 30.72 -16.21
N GLN A 148 23.04 29.44 -16.33
CA GLN A 148 24.23 28.92 -16.99
C GLN A 148 24.09 28.98 -18.52
N TRP A 149 22.87 28.81 -19.01
CA TRP A 149 22.49 28.99 -20.41
C TRP A 149 22.67 30.45 -20.86
N ILE A 150 22.19 31.42 -20.05
CA ILE A 150 22.41 32.86 -20.31
C ILE A 150 23.90 33.21 -20.24
N ALA A 151 24.65 32.68 -19.27
CA ALA A 151 26.08 32.92 -19.14
C ALA A 151 26.89 32.37 -20.33
N ASN A 152 26.48 31.23 -20.91
CA ASN A 152 27.13 30.66 -22.08
C ASN A 152 26.79 31.39 -23.40
N PHE A 153 25.67 32.12 -23.46
CA PHE A 153 25.28 32.94 -24.63
C PHE A 153 25.90 34.34 -24.65
N GLN A 154 26.54 34.77 -23.56
CA GLN A 154 27.20 36.08 -23.43
C GLN A 154 28.72 36.05 -23.72
N ASN A 155 29.26 34.91 -24.18
CA ASN A 155 30.63 34.75 -24.65
C ASN A 155 30.68 34.48 -26.15
#